data_AF-A0A233S7L3-F1
#
_entry.id   AF-A0A233S7L3-F1
#
_cell.length_a   1.000
_cell.length_b   1.000
_cell.length_c   1.000
_cell.angle_alpha   90.00
_cell.angle_beta   90.00
_cell.angle_gamma   90.00
#
_symmetry.space_group_name_H-M   'P 1'
#
loop_
_entity.id
_entity.type
_entity.pdbx_description
1 polymer ?
#
loop_
_entity_poly.entity_id
_entity_poly.type
_entity_poly.pdbx_seq_one_letter_code
_entity_poly.pdbx_strand_id
1 'polypeptide(L)'
;MARQRPEPRHITLGGREAVALTVEEYAQLIASRRQIGGQSARVRVLAQQVKRTERLLEELEALVDGPTAACRTTDEGAGRQAAADCPGHHDTTGDTDTDCLRCAIAALLRRHRDATA
;
A
#
# COMPACT_ATOMS: atom_id res chain seq x y z
N MET A 1 -16.59 23.95 -22.50
CA MET A 1 -17.21 24.36 -21.23
C MET A 1 -16.12 24.95 -20.34
N ALA A 2 -15.95 26.28 -20.37
CA ALA A 2 -14.85 26.95 -19.67
C ALA A 2 -15.06 26.85 -18.14
N ARG A 3 -14.04 26.36 -17.42
CA ARG A 3 -14.01 26.42 -15.95
C ARG A 3 -13.77 27.88 -15.55
N GLN A 4 -14.84 28.65 -15.34
CA GLN A 4 -14.73 29.97 -14.74
C GLN A 4 -14.18 29.77 -13.32
N ARG A 5 -13.00 30.33 -13.02
CA ARG A 5 -12.51 30.38 -11.64
C ARG A 5 -13.39 31.39 -10.90
N PRO A 6 -13.99 31.04 -9.76
CA PRO A 6 -14.73 32.01 -8.96
C PRO A 6 -13.74 33.11 -8.53
N GLU A 7 -14.05 34.36 -8.88
CA GLU A 7 -13.29 35.52 -8.40
C GLU A 7 -13.78 35.87 -6.99
N PRO A 8 -12.96 35.69 -5.94
CA PRO A 8 -13.39 35.95 -4.57
C PRO A 8 -13.67 37.44 -4.38
N ARG A 9 -14.89 37.79 -3.99
CA ARG A 9 -15.23 39.17 -3.61
C ARG A 9 -14.98 39.37 -2.13
N HIS A 10 -13.87 40.00 -1.79
CA HIS A 10 -13.52 40.36 -0.43
C HIS A 10 -14.40 41.51 0.06
N ILE A 11 -15.00 41.34 1.24
CA ILE A 11 -15.81 42.33 1.94
C ILE A 11 -15.36 42.40 3.41
N THR A 12 -15.71 43.47 4.10
CA THR A 12 -15.52 43.58 5.55
C THR A 12 -16.88 43.58 6.24
N LEU A 13 -17.12 42.62 7.13
CA LEU A 13 -18.35 42.47 7.91
C LEU A 13 -18.00 42.61 9.40
N GLY A 14 -18.48 43.66 10.06
CA GLY A 14 -18.21 43.90 11.49
C GLY A 14 -16.72 44.00 11.82
N GLY A 15 -15.90 44.56 10.91
CA GLY A 15 -14.44 44.67 11.06
C GLY A 15 -13.66 43.38 10.78
N ARG A 16 -14.31 42.30 10.33
CA ARG A 16 -13.66 41.04 9.93
C ARG A 16 -13.71 40.88 8.43
N GLU A 17 -12.61 40.41 7.84
CA GLU A 17 -12.55 40.09 6.42
C GLU A 17 -13.43 38.86 6.13
N ALA A 18 -14.24 38.95 5.08
CA ALA A 18 -15.13 37.89 4.62
C ALA A 18 -15.16 37.84 3.08
N VAL A 19 -15.58 36.71 2.51
CA VAL A 19 -15.76 36.56 1.06
C VAL A 19 -17.24 36.37 0.78
N ALA A 20 -17.79 37.22 -0.10
CA ALA A 20 -19.16 37.06 -0.59
C ALA A 20 -19.16 36.13 -1.80
N LEU A 21 -20.04 35.12 -1.75
CA LEU A 21 -20.29 34.17 -2.83
C LEU A 21 -21.78 34.14 -3.12
N THR A 22 -22.17 33.92 -4.37
CA THR A 22 -23.55 33.56 -4.70
C THR A 22 -23.85 32.14 -4.20
N VAL A 23 -25.14 31.78 -4.17
CA VAL A 23 -25.56 30.42 -3.78
C VAL A 23 -25.04 29.39 -4.77
N GLU A 24 -25.07 29.68 -6.09
CA GLU A 24 -24.46 28.81 -7.09
C GLU A 24 -22.94 28.63 -6.89
N GLU A 25 -22.20 29.72 -6.66
CA GLU A 25 -20.75 29.68 -6.46
C GLU A 25 -20.39 28.85 -5.21
N TYR A 26 -21.12 29.04 -4.11
CA TYR A 26 -20.94 28.25 -2.90
C TYR A 26 -21.23 26.76 -3.14
N ALA A 27 -22.33 26.43 -3.82
CA ALA A 27 -22.68 25.05 -4.16
C ALA A 27 -21.61 24.39 -5.05
N GLN A 28 -21.10 25.12 -6.05
CA GLN A 28 -20.02 24.66 -6.93
C GLN A 28 -18.71 24.45 -6.18
N LEU A 29 -18.37 25.33 -5.24
CA LEU A 29 -17.19 25.18 -4.39
C LEU A 29 -17.29 23.95 -3.48
N ILE A 30 -18.44 23.70 -2.86
CA ILE A 30 -18.65 22.50 -2.04
C ILE A 30 -18.59 21.24 -2.89
N ALA A 31 -19.19 21.24 -4.08
CA ALA A 31 -19.12 20.12 -5.01
C ALA A 31 -17.68 19.83 -5.46
N SER A 32 -16.93 20.88 -5.84
CA SER A 32 -15.51 20.80 -6.22
C SER A 32 -14.66 20.27 -5.06
N ARG A 33 -14.84 20.78 -3.84
CA ARG A 33 -14.15 20.29 -2.64
C ARG A 33 -14.42 18.81 -2.40
N ARG A 34 -15.66 18.34 -2.57
CA ARG A 34 -16.02 16.92 -2.45
C ARG A 34 -15.33 16.07 -3.51
N GLN A 35 -15.33 16.54 -4.75
CA GLN A 35 -14.65 15.84 -5.85
C GLN A 35 -13.15 15.74 -5.59
N ILE A 36 -12.49 16.84 -5.22
CA ILE A 36 -11.07 16.86 -4.89
C ILE A 36 -10.79 15.95 -3.69
N GLY A 37 -11.59 16.04 -2.63
CA GLY A 37 -11.47 15.15 -1.46
C GLY A 37 -11.56 13.68 -1.82
N GLY A 38 -12.52 13.31 -2.69
CA GLY A 38 -12.65 11.94 -3.21
C GLY A 38 -11.46 11.50 -4.06
N GLN A 39 -10.95 12.37 -4.93
CA GLN A 39 -9.77 12.08 -5.75
C GLN A 39 -8.50 11.94 -4.90
N SER A 40 -8.29 12.82 -3.93
CA SER A 40 -7.15 12.73 -3.00
C SER A 40 -7.21 11.44 -2.16
N ALA A 41 -8.40 11.01 -1.73
CA ALA A 41 -8.56 9.73 -1.04
C ALA A 41 -8.17 8.54 -1.93
N ARG A 42 -8.59 8.55 -3.20
CA ARG A 42 -8.21 7.51 -4.18
C ARG A 42 -6.70 7.48 -4.43
N VAL A 43 -6.09 8.63 -4.64
CA VAL A 43 -4.63 8.75 -4.83
C VAL A 43 -3.89 8.22 -3.59
N ARG A 44 -4.37 8.51 -2.38
CA ARG A 44 -3.76 8.00 -1.15
C ARG A 44 -3.80 6.47 -1.08
N VAL A 45 -4.94 5.85 -1.43
CA VAL A 45 -5.07 4.39 -1.45
C VAL A 45 -4.15 3.78 -2.51
N LEU A 46 -4.11 4.35 -3.72
CA LEU A 46 -3.22 3.90 -4.79
C LEU A 46 -1.74 4.02 -4.38
N ALA A 47 -1.33 5.13 -3.78
CA ALA A 47 0.04 5.31 -3.31
C ALA A 47 0.42 4.29 -2.22
N GLN A 48 -0.52 3.94 -1.34
CA GLN A 48 -0.29 2.87 -0.36
C GLN A 48 -0.19 1.49 -1.00
N GLN A 49 -0.96 1.21 -2.05
CA GLN A 49 -0.87 -0.03 -2.81
C GLN A 49 0.49 -0.14 -3.52
N VAL A 50 0.94 0.93 -4.19
CA VAL A 50 2.25 0.98 -4.86
C VAL A 50 3.39 0.66 -3.87
N LYS A 51 3.43 1.37 -2.72
CA LYS A 51 4.47 1.12 -1.70
C LYS A 51 4.47 -0.31 -1.16
N ARG A 52 3.30 -0.93 -1.04
CA ARG A 52 3.19 -2.32 -0.60
C ARG A 52 3.71 -3.29 -1.67
N THR A 53 3.37 -3.06 -2.93
CA THR A 53 3.88 -3.85 -4.05
C THR A 53 5.40 -3.71 -4.19
N GLU A 54 5.95 -2.50 -4.07
CA GLU A 54 7.40 -2.27 -4.05
C GLU A 54 8.08 -3.11 -2.97
N ARG A 55 7.54 -3.09 -1.74
CA ARG A 55 8.07 -3.91 -0.65
C ARG A 55 7.98 -5.42 -0.91
N LEU A 56 6.90 -5.88 -1.53
CA LEU A 56 6.79 -7.29 -1.91
C LEU A 56 7.87 -7.69 -2.93
N LEU A 57 8.17 -6.81 -3.89
CA LEU A 57 9.23 -7.06 -4.87
C LEU A 57 10.60 -7.11 -4.20
N GLU A 58 10.90 -6.17 -3.29
CA GLU A 58 12.15 -6.18 -2.49
C GLU A 58 12.29 -7.47 -1.67
N GLU A 59 11.20 -7.93 -1.04
CA GLU A 59 11.20 -9.18 -0.26
C GLU A 59 11.35 -10.43 -1.14
N LEU A 60 10.82 -10.40 -2.38
CA LEU A 60 11.01 -11.48 -3.35
C LEU A 60 12.43 -11.50 -3.91
N GLU A 61 12.99 -10.34 -4.24
CA GLU A 61 14.38 -10.21 -4.73
C GLU A 61 15.35 -10.75 -3.67
N ALA A 62 15.16 -10.37 -2.40
CA ALA A 62 15.97 -10.89 -1.29
C ALA A 62 15.90 -12.42 -1.14
N LEU A 63 14.75 -13.04 -1.43
CA LEU A 63 14.60 -14.50 -1.40
C LEU A 63 15.31 -15.18 -2.58
N VAL A 64 15.33 -14.54 -3.75
CA VAL A 64 16.01 -15.07 -4.94
C VAL A 64 17.52 -14.91 -4.84
N ASP A 65 18.01 -13.79 -4.29
CA ASP A 65 19.44 -13.50 -4.14
C ASP A 65 20.11 -14.30 -3.02
N GLY A 66 19.37 -14.69 -1.97
CA GLY A 66 19.88 -15.46 -0.84
C GLY A 66 19.03 -16.67 -0.43
N PRO A 67 18.76 -17.66 -1.31
CA PRO A 67 17.83 -18.75 -1.02
C PRO A 67 18.23 -19.57 0.21
N THR A 68 19.53 -19.79 0.36
CA THR A 68 20.09 -20.70 1.36
C THR A 68 20.00 -20.17 2.81
N ALA A 69 19.85 -18.86 3.03
CA ALA A 69 19.76 -18.30 4.38
C ALA A 69 18.34 -18.44 4.97
N ALA A 70 17.30 -18.26 4.15
CA ALA A 70 15.91 -18.44 4.57
C ALA A 70 15.61 -19.90 4.92
N CYS A 71 16.23 -20.84 4.19
CA CYS A 71 16.03 -22.27 4.31
C CYS A 71 16.81 -22.95 5.45
N ARG A 72 17.85 -22.29 5.99
CA ARG A 72 18.69 -22.83 7.08
C ARG A 72 18.16 -22.54 8.48
N THR A 73 17.08 -21.76 8.63
CA THR A 73 16.49 -21.45 9.94
C THR A 73 15.53 -22.55 10.41
N THR A 74 16.05 -23.76 10.61
CA THR A 74 15.43 -24.77 11.48
C THR A 74 16.27 -24.88 12.74
N ASP A 75 15.65 -24.67 13.89
CA ASP A 75 16.23 -24.61 15.24
C ASP A 75 17.04 -23.36 15.59
N GLU A 76 16.36 -22.31 16.03
CA GLU A 76 16.33 -21.94 17.45
C GLU A 76 15.44 -20.69 17.64
N GLY A 77 14.65 -20.69 18.72
CA GLY A 77 13.39 -19.97 18.82
C GLY A 77 13.46 -18.44 18.71
N ALA A 78 12.61 -17.87 17.84
CA ALA A 78 11.82 -16.67 18.13
C ALA A 78 10.82 -16.37 17.01
N GLY A 79 9.55 -16.72 17.23
CA GLY A 79 8.39 -15.94 16.77
C GLY A 79 8.05 -15.90 15.27
N ARG A 80 7.05 -16.73 14.90
CA ARG A 80 5.85 -16.44 14.07
C ARG A 80 5.57 -17.53 13.03
N GLN A 81 4.69 -18.46 13.40
CA GLN A 81 3.51 -18.99 12.67
C GLN A 81 3.51 -19.12 11.12
N ALA A 82 4.64 -19.07 10.42
CA ALA A 82 4.70 -19.21 8.96
C ALA A 82 5.36 -20.53 8.50
N ALA A 83 5.88 -21.33 9.42
CA ALA A 83 6.61 -22.57 9.14
C ALA A 83 5.77 -23.85 9.29
N ALA A 84 4.43 -23.77 9.28
CA ALA A 84 3.57 -24.93 9.53
C ALA A 84 3.43 -25.90 8.34
N ASP A 85 3.75 -25.49 7.11
CA ASP A 85 3.43 -26.28 5.90
C ASP A 85 4.63 -26.61 4.99
N CYS A 86 5.86 -26.35 5.43
CA CYS A 86 7.05 -26.67 4.62
C CYS A 86 7.61 -28.01 5.11
N PRO A 87 7.50 -29.11 4.34
CA PRO A 87 8.02 -30.39 4.78
C PRO A 87 9.52 -30.28 5.03
N GLY A 88 9.91 -30.67 6.23
CA GLY A 88 11.27 -30.57 6.75
C GLY A 88 12.29 -31.31 5.89
N HIS A 89 13.42 -30.64 5.76
CA HIS A 89 14.76 -31.08 5.40
C HIS A 89 15.01 -32.60 5.42
N HIS A 90 15.27 -33.18 4.25
CA HIS A 90 16.07 -34.40 4.11
C HIS A 90 17.20 -34.16 3.09
N ASP A 91 18.43 -34.47 3.51
CA ASP A 91 19.70 -34.21 2.83
C ASP A 91 19.81 -34.76 1.39
N THR A 92 19.38 -33.98 0.39
CA THR A 92 19.81 -34.16 -1.01
C THR A 92 19.98 -32.80 -1.70
N THR A 93 21.24 -32.39 -1.83
CA THR A 93 21.78 -31.03 -1.99
C THR A 93 21.48 -30.27 -3.31
N GLY A 94 20.30 -30.42 -3.92
CA GLY A 94 19.95 -29.61 -5.11
C GLY A 94 18.45 -29.41 -5.35
N ASP A 95 17.65 -30.47 -5.19
CA ASP A 95 16.19 -30.39 -5.41
C ASP A 95 15.49 -29.68 -4.23
N THR A 96 16.00 -29.90 -3.01
CA THR A 96 15.45 -29.34 -1.78
C THR A 96 15.63 -27.82 -1.61
N ASP A 97 16.67 -27.22 -2.21
CA ASP A 97 16.86 -25.76 -2.15
C ASP A 97 15.81 -25.04 -3.02
N THR A 98 15.48 -25.64 -4.17
CA THR A 98 14.42 -25.15 -5.05
C THR A 98 13.04 -25.28 -4.40
N ASP A 99 12.76 -26.41 -3.75
CA ASP A 99 11.47 -26.62 -3.06
C ASP A 99 11.33 -25.74 -1.81
N CYS A 100 12.43 -25.50 -1.10
CA CYS A 100 12.42 -24.54 0.00
C CYS A 100 12.18 -23.11 -0.48
N LEU A 101 12.84 -22.66 -1.56
CA LEU A 101 12.59 -21.36 -2.16
C LEU A 101 11.12 -21.21 -2.60
N ARG A 102 10.57 -22.23 -3.26
CA ARG A 102 9.14 -22.25 -3.65
C ARG A 102 8.23 -22.10 -2.43
N CYS A 103 8.54 -22.81 -1.34
CA CYS A 103 7.80 -22.71 -0.10
C CYS A 103 7.89 -21.32 0.54
N ALA A 104 9.07 -20.72 0.58
CA ALA A 104 9.31 -19.38 1.12
C ALA A 104 8.53 -18.31 0.32
N ILE A 105 8.57 -18.40 -1.02
CA ILE A 105 7.79 -17.54 -1.92
C ILE A 105 6.29 -17.74 -1.68
N ALA A 106 5.81 -18.98 -1.60
CA ALA A 106 4.40 -19.27 -1.35
C ALA A 106 3.91 -18.69 -0.01
N ALA A 107 4.71 -18.81 1.05
CA ALA A 107 4.42 -18.24 2.36
C ALA A 107 4.39 -16.70 2.32
N LEU A 108 5.35 -16.07 1.62
CA LEU A 108 5.38 -14.63 1.42
C LEU A 108 4.14 -14.12 0.68
N LEU A 109 3.75 -14.78 -0.40
CA LEU A 109 2.56 -14.42 -1.18
C LEU A 109 1.27 -14.58 -0.37
N ARG A 110 1.15 -15.61 0.48
CA ARG A 110 -0.01 -15.77 1.38
C ARG A 110 -0.10 -14.60 2.37
N ARG A 111 0.99 -14.26 3.07
CA ARG A 111 1.02 -13.12 4.00
C ARG A 111 0.63 -11.81 3.34
N HIS A 112 1.10 -11.57 2.11
CA HIS A 112 0.74 -10.36 1.39
C HIS A 112 -0.74 -10.35 0.98
N ARG A 113 -1.32 -11.49 0.61
CA ARG A 113 -2.76 -11.61 0.31
C ARG A 113 -3.62 -11.33 1.55
N ASP A 114 -3.26 -11.91 2.69
CA ASP A 114 -3.98 -11.71 3.95
C ASP A 114 -3.87 -10.25 4.45
N ALA A 115 -2.78 -9.55 4.15
CA ALA A 115 -2.62 -8.13 4.44
C ALA A 115 -3.37 -7.20 3.46
N THR A 116 -3.90 -7.74 2.35
CA THR A 116 -4.70 -7.00 1.37
C THR A 116 -6.21 -7.23 1.46
N ALA A 117 -6.63 -8.26 2.19
CA ALA A 117 -8.03 -8.56 2.50
C ALA A 117 -8.55 -7.65 3.62
#